data_AF-A0A7C3GVC7-F1
#
_entry.id   AF-A0A7C3GVC7-F1
#
_cell.length_a   1.000
_cell.length_b   1.000
_cell.length_c   1.000
_cell.angle_alpha   90.00
_cell.angle_beta   90.00
_cell.angle_gamma   90.00
#
_symmetry.space_group_name_H-M   'P 1'
#
loop_
_entity.id
_entity.type
_entity.pdbx_description
1 polymer ?
#
loop_
_entity_poly.entity_id
_entity_poly.type
_entity_poly.pdbx_seq_one_letter_code
_entity_poly.pdbx_strand_id
1 'polypeptide(L)'
;MEEFKSLDKITEMDEKHRLMGAVCGSIPSLERMHKCLSREVLNKSVPPEIQNQFNIARNMALYSYYFYALSPEVHLRTYTIIERALKIRAGSTKRHGLKYLIELAVEEGWIADAGFRHIENPDPGNHWCRSMIKVISELRNSQAHGGDMLLSDCLHHISVCADFINQLFPDEKNT
;
A
#
# COMPACT_ATOMS: atom_id res chain seq x y z
N MET A 1 9.58 -16.71 -17.78
CA MET A 1 8.80 -17.65 -16.94
C MET A 1 9.44 -17.61 -15.57
N GLU A 2 8.66 -17.55 -14.48
CA GLU A 2 9.24 -17.60 -13.13
C GLU A 2 9.77 -19.00 -12.83
N GLU A 3 10.90 -19.08 -12.13
CA GLU A 3 11.50 -20.32 -11.66
C GLU A 3 11.71 -20.28 -10.14
N PHE A 4 11.65 -21.44 -9.50
CA PHE A 4 11.97 -21.53 -8.07
C PHE A 4 13.47 -21.29 -7.86
N LYS A 5 13.81 -20.28 -7.06
CA LYS A 5 15.21 -19.88 -6.84
C LYS A 5 16.01 -20.99 -6.13
N SER A 6 17.26 -21.19 -6.56
CA SER A 6 18.24 -21.94 -5.77
C SER A 6 18.60 -21.18 -4.49
N LEU A 7 19.02 -21.91 -3.45
CA LEU A 7 19.34 -21.36 -2.12
C LEU A 7 20.34 -20.20 -2.19
N ASP A 8 21.37 -20.38 -3.00
CA ASP A 8 22.45 -19.46 -3.32
C ASP A 8 21.98 -18.15 -3.97
N LYS A 9 20.88 -18.17 -4.73
CA LYS A 9 20.33 -17.00 -5.45
C LYS A 9 19.25 -16.23 -4.70
N ILE A 10 18.87 -16.66 -3.49
CA ILE A 10 17.79 -16.02 -2.71
C ILE A 10 18.14 -14.58 -2.33
N THR A 11 19.42 -14.31 -2.07
CA THR A 11 19.89 -12.98 -1.62
C THR A 11 20.43 -12.11 -2.75
N GLU A 12 20.35 -12.57 -4.00
CA GLU A 12 20.71 -11.79 -5.16
C GLU A 12 19.54 -10.91 -5.60
N MET A 13 19.84 -9.67 -6.00
CA MET A 13 18.84 -8.77 -6.58
C MET A 13 18.19 -9.44 -7.80
N ASP A 14 16.86 -9.34 -7.86
CA ASP A 14 16.10 -9.89 -8.99
C ASP A 14 16.55 -9.27 -10.32
N GLU A 15 16.68 -10.10 -11.36
CA GLU A 15 17.12 -9.64 -12.68
C GLU A 15 16.15 -8.63 -13.28
N LYS A 16 14.85 -8.72 -12.96
CA LYS A 16 13.85 -7.77 -13.43
C LYS A 16 14.13 -6.35 -12.93
N HIS A 17 14.70 -6.18 -11.74
CA HIS A 17 15.14 -4.86 -11.27
C HIS A 17 16.27 -4.28 -12.12
N ARG A 18 17.17 -5.12 -12.65
CA ARG A 18 18.22 -4.69 -13.60
C ARG A 18 17.62 -4.27 -14.93
N LEU A 19 16.72 -5.09 -15.47
CA LEU A 19 16.04 -4.82 -16.74
C LEU A 19 15.23 -3.53 -16.66
N MET A 20 14.44 -3.35 -15.60
CA MET A 20 13.68 -2.12 -15.35
C MET A 20 14.61 -0.92 -15.16
N GLY A 21 15.74 -1.07 -14.47
CA GLY A 21 16.71 0.00 -14.30
C GLY A 21 17.38 0.44 -15.60
N ALA A 22 17.59 -0.47 -16.55
CA ALA A 22 18.08 -0.13 -17.88
C ALA A 22 17.07 0.70 -18.70
N VAL A 23 15.77 0.47 -18.50
CA VAL A 23 14.69 1.22 -19.17
C VAL A 23 14.44 2.57 -18.49
N CYS A 24 14.32 2.58 -17.16
CA CYS A 24 13.97 3.76 -16.37
C CYS A 24 15.19 4.61 -15.94
N GLY A 25 16.40 4.19 -16.29
CA GLY A 25 17.65 4.91 -15.99
C GLY A 25 18.11 4.83 -14.54
N SER A 26 17.49 4.02 -13.69
CA SER A 26 17.94 3.83 -12.31
C SER A 26 17.69 2.41 -11.81
N ILE A 27 18.77 1.74 -11.38
CA ILE A 27 18.69 0.44 -10.72
C ILE A 27 18.34 0.68 -9.25
N PRO A 28 17.34 -0.01 -8.68
CA PRO A 28 17.02 0.14 -7.27
C PRO A 28 18.18 -0.31 -6.39
N SER A 29 18.38 0.39 -5.28
CA SER A 29 19.32 0.02 -4.23
C SER A 29 18.53 -0.47 -3.02
N LEU A 30 18.94 -1.61 -2.46
CA LEU A 30 18.34 -2.16 -1.24
C LEU A 30 18.38 -1.14 -0.09
N GLU A 31 19.52 -0.46 0.09
CA GLU A 31 19.68 0.56 1.14
C GLU A 31 18.72 1.73 0.95
N ARG A 32 18.53 2.16 -0.30
CA ARG A 32 17.59 3.24 -0.63
C ARG A 32 16.14 2.81 -0.40
N MET A 33 15.78 1.60 -0.82
CA MET A 33 14.45 1.02 -0.57
C MET A 33 14.17 0.93 0.93
N HIS A 34 15.11 0.38 1.71
CA HIS A 34 15.01 0.31 3.16
C HIS A 34 14.84 1.69 3.78
N LYS A 35 15.65 2.68 3.37
CA LYS A 35 15.56 4.07 3.85
C LYS A 35 14.22 4.72 3.53
N CYS A 36 13.63 4.44 2.36
CA CYS A 36 12.30 4.92 2.01
C CYS A 36 11.24 4.26 2.92
N LEU A 37 11.22 2.93 3.01
CA LEU A 37 10.24 2.18 3.79
C LEU A 37 10.34 2.47 5.30
N SER A 38 11.54 2.75 5.82
CA SER A 38 11.72 3.09 7.24
C SER A 38 11.09 4.43 7.62
N ARG A 39 10.88 5.33 6.66
CA ARG A 39 10.21 6.63 6.87
C ARG A 39 8.69 6.50 6.93
N GLU A 40 8.15 5.40 6.40
CA GLU A 40 6.71 5.15 6.41
C GLU A 40 6.31 4.63 7.80
N VAL A 41 5.73 5.53 8.61
CA VAL A 41 5.38 5.28 10.01
C VAL A 41 3.90 5.52 10.20
N LEU A 42 3.27 4.66 11.00
CA LEU A 42 1.88 4.79 11.41
C LEU A 42 1.77 5.57 12.72
N ASN A 43 0.67 6.32 12.87
CA ASN A 43 0.31 7.05 14.07
C ASN A 43 0.18 6.10 15.28
N LYS A 44 0.40 6.63 16.49
CA LYS A 44 0.32 5.85 17.74
C LYS A 44 -1.11 5.40 18.06
N SER A 45 -2.10 6.16 17.62
CA SER A 45 -3.52 5.82 17.79
C SER A 45 -3.98 4.65 16.90
N VAL A 46 -3.16 4.21 15.94
CA VAL A 46 -3.47 3.05 15.09
C VAL A 46 -3.46 1.75 15.92
N PRO A 47 -4.47 0.88 15.79
CA PRO A 47 -4.52 -0.39 16.53
C PRO A 47 -3.27 -1.27 16.32
N PRO A 48 -2.75 -1.95 17.36
CA PRO A 48 -1.54 -2.79 17.26
C PRO A 48 -1.63 -3.87 16.18
N GLU A 49 -2.83 -4.43 15.95
CA GLU A 49 -3.05 -5.41 14.89
C GLU A 49 -2.76 -4.83 13.49
N ILE A 50 -3.18 -3.58 13.22
CA ILE A 50 -2.92 -2.89 11.96
C ILE A 50 -1.43 -2.55 11.83
N GLN A 51 -0.81 -2.06 12.91
CA GLN A 51 0.63 -1.77 12.92
C GLN A 51 1.47 -3.01 12.57
N ASN A 52 1.13 -4.17 13.14
CA ASN A 52 1.82 -5.42 12.86
C ASN A 52 1.67 -5.84 11.39
N GLN A 53 0.45 -5.80 10.85
CA GLN A 53 0.23 -6.16 9.44
C GLN A 53 0.93 -5.19 8.47
N PHE A 54 0.95 -3.90 8.80
CA PHE A 54 1.68 -2.89 8.02
C PHE A 54 3.20 -3.13 8.02
N ASN A 55 3.79 -3.47 9.17
CA ASN A 55 5.21 -3.83 9.24
C ASN A 55 5.54 -5.06 8.41
N ILE A 56 4.66 -6.06 8.39
CA ILE A 56 4.80 -7.22 7.50
C ILE A 56 4.79 -6.77 6.04
N ALA A 57 3.85 -5.90 5.65
CA ALA A 57 3.78 -5.36 4.29
C ALA A 57 5.04 -4.58 3.91
N ARG A 58 5.60 -3.76 4.83
CA ARG A 58 6.88 -3.06 4.62
C ARG A 58 8.03 -4.02 4.39
N ASN A 59 8.12 -5.10 5.18
CA ASN A 59 9.16 -6.11 4.99
C ASN A 59 8.97 -6.87 3.67
N MET A 60 7.73 -7.21 3.29
CA MET A 60 7.45 -7.81 1.98
C MET A 60 7.87 -6.88 0.84
N ALA A 61 7.58 -5.58 0.95
CA ALA A 61 8.02 -4.57 -0.01
C ALA A 61 9.56 -4.45 -0.10
N LEU A 62 10.27 -4.70 1.00
CA LEU A 62 11.73 -4.77 0.98
C LEU A 62 12.22 -6.05 0.30
N TYR A 63 11.59 -7.18 0.59
CA TYR A 63 11.94 -8.47 -0.02
C TYR A 63 11.61 -8.55 -1.51
N SER A 64 10.74 -7.67 -2.03
CA SER A 64 10.54 -7.57 -3.48
C SER A 64 11.80 -7.17 -4.23
N TYR A 65 12.81 -6.60 -3.55
CA TYR A 65 14.16 -6.40 -4.10
C TYR A 65 14.82 -7.71 -4.56
N TYR A 66 14.61 -8.78 -3.80
CA TYR A 66 15.12 -10.11 -4.14
C TYR A 66 14.13 -10.90 -4.98
N PHE A 67 12.83 -10.62 -4.91
CA PHE A 67 11.84 -11.35 -5.69
C PHE A 67 10.79 -10.38 -6.24
N TYR A 68 11.01 -9.93 -7.47
CA TYR A 68 10.21 -8.87 -8.09
C TYR A 68 8.73 -9.26 -8.23
N ALA A 69 8.46 -10.54 -8.49
CA ALA A 69 7.11 -11.09 -8.59
C ALA A 69 6.33 -11.10 -7.26
N LEU A 70 6.94 -10.71 -6.13
CA LEU A 70 6.26 -10.48 -4.85
C LEU A 70 5.41 -9.20 -4.84
N SER A 71 5.63 -8.28 -5.79
CA SER A 71 5.00 -6.94 -5.78
C SER A 71 3.46 -6.97 -5.79
N PRO A 72 2.79 -7.78 -6.63
CA PRO A 72 1.34 -8.05 -6.54
C PRO A 72 0.83 -8.38 -5.13
N GLU A 73 1.54 -9.23 -4.41
CA GLU A 73 1.17 -9.67 -3.06
C GLU A 73 1.33 -8.53 -2.04
N VAL A 74 2.33 -7.67 -2.21
CA VAL A 74 2.48 -6.46 -1.41
C VAL A 74 1.26 -5.55 -1.61
N HIS A 75 0.80 -5.38 -2.86
CA HIS A 75 -0.36 -4.53 -3.16
C HIS A 75 -1.66 -5.13 -2.58
N LEU A 76 -1.87 -6.43 -2.75
CA LEU A 76 -3.02 -7.10 -2.16
C LEU A 76 -3.02 -6.98 -0.62
N ARG A 77 -1.83 -7.07 -0.02
CA ARG A 77 -1.64 -6.89 1.41
C ARG A 77 -2.03 -5.48 1.86
N THR A 78 -1.64 -4.42 1.15
CA THR A 78 -2.02 -3.05 1.52
C THR A 78 -3.53 -2.85 1.46
N TYR A 79 -4.21 -3.34 0.42
CA TYR A 79 -5.68 -3.28 0.33
C TYR A 79 -6.37 -4.01 1.48
N THR A 80 -5.83 -5.17 1.87
CA THR A 80 -6.37 -5.97 2.99
C THR A 80 -6.22 -5.22 4.32
N ILE A 81 -5.09 -4.54 4.53
CA ILE A 81 -4.85 -3.73 5.73
C ILE A 81 -5.81 -2.53 5.76
N ILE A 82 -6.00 -1.83 4.65
CA ILE A 82 -6.95 -0.72 4.53
C ILE A 82 -8.37 -1.20 4.83
N GLU A 83 -8.81 -2.33 4.24
CA GLU A 83 -10.14 -2.89 4.48
C GLU A 83 -10.34 -3.22 5.97
N ARG A 84 -9.32 -3.80 6.62
CA ARG A 84 -9.37 -4.12 8.05
C ARG A 84 -9.41 -2.86 8.91
N ALA A 85 -8.58 -1.87 8.61
CA ALA A 85 -8.53 -0.59 9.31
C ALA A 85 -9.89 0.14 9.24
N LEU A 86 -10.51 0.17 8.06
CA LEU A 86 -11.85 0.73 7.86
C LEU A 86 -12.92 0.00 8.69
N LYS A 87 -12.88 -1.34 8.74
CA LYS A 87 -13.84 -2.12 9.56
C LYS A 87 -13.72 -1.80 11.05
N ILE A 88 -12.50 -1.63 11.55
CA ILE A 88 -12.26 -1.23 12.93
C ILE A 88 -12.81 0.18 13.16
N ARG A 89 -12.49 1.13 12.27
CA ARG A 89 -12.95 2.52 12.38
C ARG A 89 -14.48 2.64 12.35
N ALA A 90 -15.14 1.88 11.48
CA ALA A 90 -16.60 1.90 11.35
C ALA A 90 -17.34 1.17 12.47
N GLY A 91 -16.66 0.41 13.33
CA GLY A 91 -17.29 -0.39 14.39
C GLY A 91 -18.29 -1.44 13.87
N SER A 92 -18.26 -1.77 12.58
CA SER A 92 -19.29 -2.59 11.94
C SER A 92 -18.92 -4.07 11.98
N THR A 93 -19.84 -4.89 12.47
CA THR A 93 -19.75 -6.35 12.44
C THR A 93 -20.29 -6.95 11.13
N LYS A 94 -20.89 -6.12 10.27
CA LYS A 94 -21.46 -6.54 8.99
C LYS A 94 -20.35 -6.80 7.96
N ARG A 95 -20.58 -7.77 7.08
CA ARG A 95 -19.69 -8.08 5.96
C ARG A 95 -19.87 -7.05 4.84
N HIS A 96 -19.23 -5.89 5.00
CA HIS A 96 -19.09 -4.92 3.93
C HIS A 96 -17.78 -5.15 3.16
N GLY A 97 -17.85 -4.98 1.83
CA GLY A 97 -16.67 -5.00 0.97
C GLY A 97 -15.91 -3.68 0.99
N LEU A 98 -14.67 -3.70 0.48
CA LEU A 98 -13.75 -2.55 0.46
C LEU A 98 -14.38 -1.30 -0.17
N LYS A 99 -15.08 -1.44 -1.31
CA LYS A 99 -15.76 -0.33 -2.00
C LYS A 99 -16.65 0.48 -1.06
N TYR A 100 -17.58 -0.19 -0.40
CA TYR A 100 -18.54 0.43 0.51
C TYR A 100 -17.85 1.09 1.70
N LEU A 101 -16.80 0.45 2.24
CA LEU A 101 -16.07 0.99 3.38
C LEU A 101 -15.31 2.28 3.03
N ILE A 102 -14.78 2.38 1.80
CA ILE A 102 -14.14 3.62 1.33
C ILE A 102 -15.21 4.69 1.07
N GLU A 103 -16.35 4.34 0.46
CA GLU A 103 -17.49 5.26 0.30
C GLU A 103 -17.89 5.87 1.64
N LEU A 104 -18.09 5.03 2.66
CA LEU A 104 -18.40 5.48 4.02
C LEU A 104 -17.31 6.40 4.59
N ALA A 105 -16.02 6.07 4.40
CA ALA A 105 -14.93 6.90 4.91
C ALA A 105 -14.88 8.29 4.26
N VAL A 106 -15.26 8.41 2.97
CA VAL A 106 -15.35 9.70 2.28
C VAL A 106 -16.59 10.48 2.75
N GLU A 107 -17.73 9.80 2.91
CA GLU A 107 -18.99 10.41 3.37
C GLU A 107 -18.90 10.93 4.81
N GLU A 108 -18.25 10.17 5.70
CA GLU A 108 -18.01 10.54 7.10
C GLU A 108 -16.80 11.48 7.29
N GLY A 109 -16.11 11.84 6.20
CA GLY A 109 -14.95 12.73 6.23
C GLY A 109 -13.73 12.17 6.97
N TRP A 110 -13.61 10.85 7.11
CA TRP A 110 -12.43 10.22 7.72
C TRP A 110 -11.19 10.29 6.85
N ILE A 111 -11.37 10.42 5.54
CA ILE A 111 -10.30 10.61 4.57
C ILE A 111 -10.61 11.79 3.65
N ALA A 112 -9.55 12.48 3.22
CA ALA A 112 -9.63 13.60 2.30
C ALA A 112 -8.39 13.64 1.40
N ASP A 113 -8.50 14.27 0.22
CA ASP A 113 -7.38 14.39 -0.72
C ASP A 113 -6.14 15.02 -0.06
N ALA A 114 -6.36 16.00 0.84
CA ALA A 114 -5.30 16.69 1.57
C ALA A 114 -4.48 15.78 2.52
N GLY A 115 -4.99 14.61 2.87
CA GLY A 115 -4.28 13.66 3.73
C GLY A 115 -3.33 12.73 2.97
N PHE A 116 -3.27 12.82 1.64
CA PHE A 116 -2.37 12.03 0.80
C PHE A 116 -1.20 12.87 0.30
N ARG A 117 0.02 12.52 0.71
CA ARG A 117 1.24 13.31 0.44
C ARG A 117 1.61 13.43 -1.03
N HIS A 118 1.10 12.54 -1.89
CA HIS A 118 1.37 12.54 -3.32
C HIS A 118 0.45 13.48 -4.12
N ILE A 119 -0.55 14.09 -3.47
CA ILE A 119 -1.48 15.02 -4.10
C ILE A 119 -1.00 16.45 -3.83
N GLU A 120 -0.43 17.11 -4.84
CA GLU A 120 0.11 18.47 -4.70
C GLU A 120 -0.97 19.54 -4.49
N ASN A 121 -2.10 19.40 -5.20
CA ASN A 121 -3.24 20.32 -5.16
C ASN A 121 -4.51 19.56 -4.75
N PRO A 122 -4.73 19.34 -3.44
CA PRO A 122 -5.89 18.59 -2.98
C PRO A 122 -7.18 19.33 -3.30
N ASP A 123 -8.13 18.61 -3.90
CA ASP A 123 -9.44 19.16 -4.24
C ASP A 123 -10.33 19.15 -2.98
N PRO A 124 -10.91 20.29 -2.55
CA PRO A 124 -11.88 20.32 -1.45
C PRO A 124 -13.09 19.40 -1.64
N GLY A 125 -13.42 19.05 -2.90
CA GLY A 125 -14.46 18.10 -3.27
C GLY A 125 -14.07 16.63 -3.16
N ASN A 126 -12.83 16.31 -2.75
CA ASN A 126 -12.29 14.95 -2.60
C ASN A 126 -12.36 14.13 -3.90
N HIS A 127 -12.06 14.74 -5.05
CA HIS A 127 -12.19 14.09 -6.35
C HIS A 127 -11.28 12.86 -6.47
N TRP A 128 -10.07 12.91 -5.90
CA TRP A 128 -9.17 11.77 -5.91
C TRP A 128 -9.70 10.63 -5.04
N CYS A 129 -10.12 10.92 -3.81
CA CYS A 129 -10.74 9.93 -2.92
C CYS A 129 -11.98 9.28 -3.55
N ARG A 130 -12.81 10.06 -4.24
CA ARG A 130 -13.99 9.54 -4.97
C ARG A 130 -13.59 8.64 -6.14
N SER A 131 -12.55 9.01 -6.88
CA SER A 131 -12.02 8.20 -7.98
C SER A 131 -11.40 6.90 -7.48
N MET A 132 -10.73 6.94 -6.32
CA MET A 132 -10.06 5.81 -5.68
C MET A 132 -11.03 4.67 -5.34
N ILE A 133 -12.28 4.97 -4.97
CA ILE A 133 -13.32 3.96 -4.64
C ILE A 133 -13.44 2.90 -5.74
N LYS A 134 -13.49 3.35 -7.00
CA LYS A 134 -13.60 2.46 -8.16
C LYS A 134 -12.27 1.75 -8.43
N VAL A 135 -11.18 2.52 -8.48
CA VAL A 135 -9.85 2.03 -8.88
C VAL A 135 -9.32 0.97 -7.90
N ILE A 136 -9.36 1.21 -6.59
CA ILE A 136 -8.88 0.25 -5.59
C ILE A 136 -9.67 -1.05 -5.63
N SER A 137 -10.98 -0.97 -5.84
CA SER A 137 -11.83 -2.16 -5.89
C SER A 137 -11.51 -3.04 -7.11
N GLU A 138 -11.32 -2.42 -8.27
CA GLU A 138 -10.94 -3.10 -9.51
C GLU A 138 -9.54 -3.70 -9.41
N LEU A 139 -8.56 -2.94 -8.89
CA LEU A 139 -7.19 -3.42 -8.68
C LEU A 139 -7.14 -4.57 -7.69
N ARG A 140 -7.80 -4.46 -6.53
CA ARG A 140 -7.83 -5.53 -5.54
C ARG A 140 -8.42 -6.82 -6.12
N ASN A 141 -9.50 -6.73 -6.88
CA ASN A 141 -10.11 -7.90 -7.51
C ASN A 141 -9.20 -8.50 -8.58
N SER A 142 -8.59 -7.67 -9.43
CA SER A 142 -7.63 -8.12 -10.44
C SER A 142 -6.45 -8.89 -9.80
N GLN A 143 -5.85 -8.33 -8.75
CA GLN A 143 -4.73 -8.97 -8.04
C GLN A 143 -5.15 -10.27 -7.34
N ALA A 144 -6.35 -10.32 -6.74
CA ALA A 144 -6.89 -11.53 -6.12
C ALA A 144 -7.16 -12.67 -7.13
N HIS A 145 -7.31 -12.35 -8.41
CA HIS A 145 -7.51 -13.31 -9.50
C HIS A 145 -6.23 -13.59 -10.31
N GLY A 146 -5.07 -13.14 -9.82
CA GLY A 146 -3.78 -13.43 -10.45
C GLY A 146 -3.49 -12.56 -11.68
N GLY A 147 -3.97 -11.30 -11.69
CA GLY A 147 -3.74 -10.39 -12.80
C GLY A 147 -2.25 -10.21 -13.13
N ASP A 148 -1.94 -10.13 -14.43
CA ASP A 148 -0.56 -10.11 -14.95
C ASP A 148 0.19 -8.79 -14.72
N MET A 149 -0.45 -7.79 -14.11
CA MET A 149 0.09 -6.43 -14.02
C MET A 149 1.16 -6.33 -12.93
N LEU A 150 2.42 -6.50 -13.36
CA LEU A 150 3.61 -6.30 -12.54
C LEU A 150 3.97 -4.80 -12.41
N LEU A 151 3.11 -4.02 -11.77
CA LEU A 151 3.46 -2.67 -11.34
C LEU A 151 4.47 -2.78 -10.17
N SER A 152 5.71 -2.34 -10.38
CA SER A 152 6.81 -2.46 -9.42
C SER A 152 6.70 -1.56 -8.18
N ASP A 153 5.75 -0.63 -8.14
CA ASP A 153 5.81 0.49 -7.19
C ASP A 153 5.26 0.13 -5.80
N CYS A 154 5.87 -0.86 -5.17
CA CYS A 154 5.57 -1.23 -3.79
C CYS A 154 5.79 -0.06 -2.83
N LEU A 155 6.76 0.82 -3.10
CA LEU A 155 7.09 1.94 -2.22
C LEU A 155 5.93 2.93 -2.14
N HIS A 156 5.43 3.38 -3.29
CA HIS A 156 4.30 4.29 -3.33
C HIS A 156 3.04 3.65 -2.72
N HIS A 157 2.77 2.37 -3.00
CA HIS A 157 1.64 1.66 -2.41
C HIS A 157 1.72 1.60 -0.87
N ILE A 158 2.90 1.42 -0.30
CA ILE A 158 3.11 1.48 1.16
C ILE A 158 2.88 2.90 1.68
N SER A 159 3.38 3.94 1.01
CA SER A 159 3.17 5.33 1.42
C SER A 159 1.69 5.73 1.39
N VAL A 160 0.95 5.37 0.33
CA VAL A 160 -0.49 5.62 0.24
C VAL A 160 -1.25 4.85 1.31
N CYS A 161 -0.85 3.61 1.61
CA CYS A 161 -1.43 2.82 2.69
C CYS A 161 -1.22 3.51 4.05
N ALA A 162 -0.01 4.04 4.30
CA ALA A 162 0.30 4.78 5.52
C ALA A 162 -0.55 6.04 5.65
N ASP A 163 -0.64 6.85 4.58
CA ASP A 163 -1.45 8.08 4.53
C ASP A 163 -2.92 7.77 4.82
N PHE A 164 -3.45 6.72 4.21
CA PHE A 164 -4.83 6.30 4.42
C PHE A 164 -5.08 5.91 5.88
N ILE A 165 -4.24 5.03 6.43
CA ILE A 165 -4.41 4.52 7.81
C ILE A 165 -4.25 5.64 8.83
N ASN A 166 -3.30 6.55 8.62
CA ASN A 166 -3.05 7.68 9.52
C ASN A 166 -4.21 8.68 9.52
N GLN A 167 -4.93 8.83 8.41
CA GLN A 167 -6.17 9.61 8.37
C GLN A 167 -7.31 8.94 9.18
N LEU A 168 -7.43 7.61 9.10
CA LEU A 168 -8.44 6.88 9.89
C LEU A 168 -8.19 6.93 11.41
N PHE A 169 -6.92 7.03 11.81
CA PHE A 169 -6.50 7.08 13.20
C PHE A 169 -5.48 8.24 13.37
N PRO A 170 -5.95 9.49 13.46
CA PRO A 170 -5.07 10.62 13.73
C PRO A 170 -4.52 10.50 15.15
N ASP A 171 -3.28 10.90 15.38
CA ASP A 171 -2.77 11.09 16.74
C ASP A 171 -3.49 12.27 17.40
N GLU A 172 -3.67 12.22 18.72
CA GLU A 172 -4.19 13.34 19.50
C GLU A 172 -3.18 14.48 19.51
N LYS A 173 -3.12 15.24 18.42
CA LYS A 173 -2.51 16.56 18.25
C LYS A 173 -2.80 17.07 16.84
N ASN A 174 -3.96 17.71 16.71
CA ASN A 174 -4.25 18.82 15.79
C ASN A 174 -5.70 19.28 16.07
N THR A 175 -5.90 19.82 17.28
CA THR A 175 -6.96 20.80 17.59
C THR A 175 -6.27 22.06 18.08
#